data_AF-A0A3N6GKT7-F1
#
_entry.id   AF-A0A3N6GKT7-F1
#
_cell.length_a   1.000
_cell.length_b   1.000
_cell.length_c   1.000
_cell.angle_alpha   90.00
_cell.angle_beta   90.00
_cell.angle_gamma   90.00
#
_symmetry.space_group_name_H-M   'P 1'
#
loop_
_entity.id
_entity.type
_entity.pdbx_description
1 polymer ?
#
loop_
_entity_poly.entity_id
_entity_poly.type
_entity_poly.pdbx_seq_one_letter_code
_entity_poly.pdbx_strand_id
1 'polypeptide(L)' 'MQSFLRGIHIVDYTRDALAEVTHHVVTLAEAEDLPAHGAALKARFGWKVPQQ' A
#
# COMPACT_ATOMS: atom_id res chain seq x y z
N MET A 1 22.17 -21.31 7.71
CA MET A 1 22.47 -20.13 8.56
C MET A 1 22.78 -18.96 7.63
N GLN A 2 22.04 -17.84 7.72
CA GLN A 2 22.29 -16.60 6.94
C GLN A 2 23.20 -15.64 7.74
N SER A 3 24.23 -16.16 8.40
CA SER A 3 24.93 -15.44 9.49
C SER A 3 25.66 -14.16 9.07
N PHE A 4 25.86 -13.96 7.77
CA PHE A 4 26.59 -12.81 7.22
C PHE A 4 25.83 -12.08 6.09
N LEU A 5 24.56 -12.44 5.85
CA LEU A 5 23.74 -11.83 4.81
C LEU A 5 22.59 -11.05 5.43
N ARG A 6 22.26 -9.89 4.83
CA ARG A 6 21.07 -9.11 5.18
C ARG A 6 19.93 -9.53 4.25
N GLY A 7 18.87 -10.12 4.80
CA GLY A 7 17.62 -10.35 4.06
C GLY A 7 16.97 -9.01 3.71
N ILE A 8 16.59 -8.83 2.44
CA ILE A 8 15.88 -7.65 1.94
C ILE A 8 14.66 -8.14 1.17
N HIS A 9 13.49 -7.58 1.49
CA HIS A 9 12.28 -7.80 0.71
C HIS A 9 12.07 -6.61 -0.22
N ILE A 10 12.00 -6.89 -1.52
CA ILE A 10 11.62 -5.92 -2.53
C ILE A 10 10.21 -6.28 -2.97
N VAL A 11 9.31 -5.30 -2.89
CA VAL A 11 7.94 -5.42 -3.38
C VAL A 11 7.75 -4.32 -4.41
N ASP A 12 7.40 -4.72 -5.62
CA ASP A 12 7.10 -3.82 -6.72
C ASP A 12 5.67 -4.10 -7.19
N TYR A 13 4.90 -3.02 -7.39
CA TYR A 13 3.53 -3.08 -7.87
C TYR A 13 3.44 -2.32 -9.17
N THR A 14 2.85 -2.97 -10.17
CA THR A 14 2.30 -2.23 -11.31
C THR A 14 1.21 -1.29 -10.81
N ARG A 15 0.88 -0.28 -11.61
CA ARG A 15 -0.20 0.66 -11.28
C ARG A 15 -1.53 -0.06 -11.03
N ASP A 16 -1.84 -1.07 -11.84
CA ASP A 16 -3.10 -1.82 -11.74
C ASP A 16 -3.13 -2.70 -10.49
N ALA A 17 -2.03 -3.41 -10.19
CA ALA A 17 -1.93 -4.18 -8.95
C ALA A 17 -2.00 -3.29 -7.70
N LEU A 18 -1.41 -2.09 -7.74
CA LEU A 18 -1.55 -1.12 -6.65
C LEU A 18 -2.99 -0.63 -6.51
N ALA A 19 -3.73 -0.47 -7.63
CA ALA A 19 -5.12 -0.06 -7.61
C ALA A 19 -6.00 -1.13 -6.94
N GLU A 20 -5.80 -2.41 -7.28
CA GLU A 20 -6.54 -3.55 -6.71
C GLU A 20 -6.44 -3.62 -5.18
N VAL A 21 -5.27 -3.35 -4.61
CA VAL A 21 -5.04 -3.42 -3.15
C VAL A 21 -5.39 -2.13 -2.42
N THR A 22 -5.57 -1.01 -3.13
CA THR A 22 -5.72 0.32 -2.49
C THR A 22 -6.96 0.39 -1.61
N HIS A 23 -8.07 -0.22 -2.02
CA HIS A 23 -9.28 -0.26 -1.21
C HIS A 23 -9.02 -0.93 0.16
N HIS A 24 -8.31 -2.06 0.18
CA HIS A 24 -8.01 -2.77 1.43
C HIS A 24 -7.14 -1.95 2.37
N VAL A 25 -6.08 -1.32 1.86
CA VAL A 25 -5.17 -0.52 2.69
C VAL A 25 -5.86 0.72 3.25
N VAL A 26 -6.73 1.37 2.48
CA VAL A 26 -7.51 2.51 2.98
C VAL A 26 -8.46 2.09 4.10
N THR A 27 -9.16 0.96 3.93
CA THR A 27 -10.06 0.41 4.96
C THR A 27 -9.30 0.12 6.25
N LEU A 28 -8.11 -0.50 6.16
CA LEU A 28 -7.27 -0.77 7.33
C LEU A 28 -6.74 0.52 7.97
N ALA A 29 -6.29 1.48 7.16
CA ALA A 29 -5.80 2.77 7.65
C ALA A 29 -6.88 3.56 8.40
N GLU A 30 -8.14 3.48 7.98
CA GLU A 30 -9.27 4.11 8.69
C GLU A 30 -9.60 3.36 9.99
N ALA A 31 -9.54 2.02 9.98
CA ALA A 31 -9.79 1.19 11.15
C ALA A 31 -8.71 1.32 12.24
N GLU A 32 -7.45 1.51 11.83
CA GLU A 32 -6.29 1.59 12.74
C GLU A 32 -5.92 3.03 13.12
N ASP A 33 -6.73 4.02 12.74
CA ASP A 33 -6.46 5.45 12.98
C ASP A 33 -5.09 5.92 12.41
N LEU A 34 -4.81 5.48 11.19
CA LEU A 34 -3.58 5.76 10.44
C LEU A 34 -3.86 6.54 9.14
N PRO A 35 -4.46 7.75 9.21
CA PRO A 35 -4.98 8.46 8.05
C PRO A 35 -3.92 8.77 6.98
N ALA A 36 -2.67 9.00 7.39
CA ALA A 36 -1.56 9.25 6.46
C ALA A 36 -1.27 8.07 5.53
N HIS A 37 -1.49 6.83 5.98
CA HIS A 37 -1.24 5.63 5.18
C HIS A 37 -2.28 5.52 4.05
N GLY A 38 -3.56 5.71 4.37
CA GLY A 38 -4.63 5.77 3.36
C GLY A 38 -4.46 6.96 2.41
N ALA A 39 -4.09 8.13 2.95
CA ALA A 39 -3.85 9.34 2.15
C ALA A 39 -2.72 9.15 1.14
N ALA A 40 -1.64 8.47 1.50
CA ALA A 40 -0.53 8.20 0.59
C ALA A 40 -0.99 7.44 -0.67
N LEU A 41 -1.91 6.48 -0.53
CA LEU A 41 -2.44 5.74 -1.66
C LEU A 41 -3.46 6.56 -2.44
N LYS A 42 -4.40 7.23 -1.76
CA LYS A 42 -5.38 8.13 -2.40
C LYS A 42 -4.67 9.20 -3.25
N ALA A 43 -3.54 9.76 -2.78
CA ALA A 43 -2.75 10.73 -3.53
C ALA A 43 -2.22 10.20 -4.88
N ARG A 44 -1.89 8.91 -4.98
CA ARG A 44 -1.42 8.27 -6.22
C ARG A 44 -2.55 8.07 -7.25
N PHE A 45 -3.80 8.17 -6.81
CA PHE A 45 -5.01 8.03 -7.63
C PHE A 45 -5.88 9.29 -7.68
N GLY A 46 -5.28 10.48 -7.45
CA GLY A 46 -5.99 11.75 -7.54
C GLY A 46 -7.03 11.96 -6.43
N TRP A 47 -6.67 11.56 -5.21
CA TRP A 47 -7.50 11.63 -4.00
C TRP A 47 -8.76 10.76 -4.03
N LYS A 48 -8.76 9.74 -4.88
CA LYS A 48 -9.84 8.75 -5.00
C LYS A 48 -9.34 7.38 -4.57
N VAL A 49 -10.27 6.53 -4.14
CA VAL A 49 -10.02 5.09 -4.02
C VAL A 49 -10.45 4.48 -5.36
N PRO A 50 -9.52 3.90 -6.15
CA PRO A 50 -9.91 3.22 -7.38
C PRO A 50 -10.85 2.06 -7.04
N GLN A 51 -11.93 1.92 -7.82
CA GLN A 51 -12.77 0.73 -7.80
C GLN A 51 -12.08 -0.36 -8.61
N GLN A 52 -12.18 -1.61 -8.13
CA GLN A 52 -11.88 -2.79 -8.94
C GLN A 52 -12.80 -2.84 -10.17
#